data_AF-A0A9P6EEB3-F1
#
_entry.id   AF-A0A9P6EEB3-F1
#
_cell.length_a   1.000
_cell.length_b   1.000
_cell.length_c   1.000
_cell.angle_alpha   90.00
_cell.angle_beta   90.00
_cell.angle_gamma   90.00
#
_symmetry.space_group_name_H-M   'P 1'
#
loop_
_entity.id
_entity.type
_entity.pdbx_description
1 polymer ?
#
loop_
_entity_poly.entity_id
_entity_poly.type
_entity_poly.pdbx_seq_one_letter_code
_entity_poly.pdbx_strand_id
1 'polypeptide(L)'
;MRPSGPAPPKRAWVLPTAPGPTLRQRIERREREAGLRCDDVSCGLGPSDEDPLSEDVADTIKKVHQLTIRSKDMGENGLRTSLCEHKFHSSCLVSAARVALRDADAVVNDDGSVDVSCPVCRHEGCMMHGEWDDGVKALE
;
A
#
# COMPACT_ATOMS: atom_id res chain seq x y z
N MET A 1 63.66 33.56 -11.52
CA MET A 1 62.22 33.30 -11.66
C MET A 1 61.96 31.87 -11.21
N ARG A 2 61.09 31.66 -10.21
CA ARG A 2 60.76 30.31 -9.71
C ARG A 2 59.68 29.69 -10.62
N PRO A 3 59.86 28.47 -11.15
CA PRO A 3 58.82 27.83 -11.95
C PRO A 3 57.62 27.50 -11.06
N SER A 4 56.43 27.85 -11.53
CA SER A 4 55.16 27.45 -10.91
C SER A 4 55.00 25.94 -11.04
N GLY A 5 54.97 25.24 -9.90
CA GLY A 5 54.66 23.81 -9.87
C GLY A 5 53.23 23.52 -10.36
N PRO A 6 52.95 22.30 -10.84
CA PRO A 6 51.64 21.94 -11.36
C PRO A 6 50.54 22.09 -10.30
N ALA A 7 49.39 22.64 -10.71
CA ALA A 7 48.25 22.83 -9.82
C ALA A 7 47.71 21.47 -9.31
N PRO A 8 47.37 21.36 -8.02
CA PRO A 8 46.81 20.12 -7.49
C PRO A 8 45.47 19.79 -8.17
N PRO A 9 45.19 18.49 -8.41
CA PRO A 9 43.93 18.08 -9.02
C PRO A 9 42.74 18.48 -8.15
N LYS A 10 41.70 19.05 -8.77
CA LYS A 10 40.46 19.42 -8.09
C LYS A 10 39.76 18.15 -7.62
N ARG A 11 39.39 18.08 -6.34
CA ARG A 11 38.63 16.95 -5.79
C ARG A 11 37.27 16.87 -6.49
N ALA A 12 36.95 15.71 -7.06
CA ALA A 12 35.62 15.45 -7.60
C ALA A 12 34.62 15.46 -6.45
N TRP A 13 33.57 16.27 -6.56
CA TRP A 13 32.49 16.28 -5.59
C TRP A 13 31.68 14.99 -5.75
N VAL A 14 31.51 14.23 -4.66
CA VAL A 14 30.74 12.99 -4.64
C VAL A 14 29.55 13.18 -3.70
N LEU A 15 28.39 12.70 -4.11
CA LEU A 15 27.20 12.69 -3.26
C LEU A 15 27.47 11.86 -2.00
N PRO A 16 27.04 12.31 -0.82
CA PRO A 16 27.09 11.48 0.38
C PRO A 16 26.26 10.22 0.16
N THR A 17 26.66 9.12 0.80
CA THR A 17 25.87 7.89 0.81
C THR A 17 24.47 8.18 1.31
N ALA A 18 23.47 7.56 0.68
CA ALA A 18 22.09 7.74 1.11
C ALA A 18 21.97 7.42 2.61
N PRO A 19 21.30 8.28 3.40
CA PRO A 19 21.00 7.95 4.78
C PRO A 19 20.22 6.63 4.79
N GLY A 20 20.67 5.69 5.63
CA GLY A 20 20.00 4.40 5.77
C GLY A 20 18.55 4.57 6.26
N PRO A 21 17.78 3.46 6.31
CA PRO A 21 16.38 3.54 6.71
C PRO A 21 16.24 4.05 8.14
N THR A 22 15.35 5.03 8.33
CA THR A 22 15.06 5.65 9.62
C THR A 22 14.43 4.63 10.58
N LEU A 23 14.43 4.92 11.88
CA LEU A 23 13.77 4.07 12.87
C LEU A 23 12.28 3.86 12.52
N ARG A 24 11.58 4.94 12.14
CA ARG A 24 10.17 4.89 11.69
C ARG A 24 9.99 3.95 10.50
N GLN A 25 10.82 4.05 9.45
CA GLN A 25 10.75 3.16 8.29
C GLN A 25 11.02 1.68 8.64
N ARG A 26 11.81 1.41 9.67
CA ARG A 26 12.05 0.03 10.16
C ARG A 26 10.87 -0.50 10.97
N ILE A 27 10.16 0.37 11.69
CA ILE A 27 8.96 0.01 12.46
C ILE A 27 7.80 -0.26 11.51
N GLU A 28 7.50 0.67 10.60
CA GLU A 28 6.43 0.51 9.59
C GLU A 28 6.63 -0.72 8.70
N ARG A 29 7.89 -1.09 8.44
CA ARG A 29 8.20 -2.34 7.74
C ARG A 29 7.79 -3.57 8.55
N ARG A 30 8.13 -3.60 9.83
CA ARG A 30 7.75 -4.70 10.72
C ARG A 30 6.24 -4.76 10.95
N GLU A 31 5.56 -3.63 11.03
CA GLU A 31 4.10 -3.57 11.12
C GLU A 31 3.44 -4.17 9.87
N ARG A 32 3.98 -3.88 8.69
CA ARG A 32 3.50 -4.47 7.43
C ARG A 32 3.75 -5.97 7.38
N GLU A 33 4.94 -6.42 7.77
CA GLU A 33 5.27 -7.85 7.88
C GLU A 33 4.36 -8.58 8.88
N ALA A 34 3.92 -7.88 9.93
CA ALA A 34 2.96 -8.37 10.92
C ALA A 34 1.49 -8.23 10.50
N GLY A 35 1.20 -7.66 9.32
CA GLY A 35 -0.16 -7.46 8.82
C GLY A 35 -0.94 -6.32 9.51
N LEU A 36 -0.29 -5.51 10.34
CA LEU A 36 -0.91 -4.38 11.04
C LEU A 36 -0.98 -3.11 10.19
N ARG A 37 -0.14 -3.05 9.14
CA ARG A 37 -0.11 -1.94 8.19
C ARG A 37 -0.18 -2.49 6.77
N CYS A 38 -1.03 -1.89 5.94
CA CYS A 38 -1.14 -2.30 4.55
C CYS A 38 -0.13 -1.57 3.64
N ASP A 39 -0.14 -1.88 2.35
CA ASP A 39 0.78 -1.32 1.34
C ASP A 39 0.36 0.04 0.79
N ASP A 40 -0.80 0.57 1.22
CA ASP A 40 -1.18 1.91 0.84
C ASP A 40 -0.29 2.95 1.52
N VAL A 41 0.22 3.89 0.73
CA VAL A 41 1.11 4.97 1.20
C VAL A 41 0.39 5.96 2.11
N SER A 42 -0.94 6.04 2.01
CA SER A 42 -1.79 6.91 2.80
C SER A 42 -2.44 6.18 3.99
N CYS A 43 -2.02 4.94 4.27
CA CYS A 43 -2.61 4.13 5.33
C CYS A 43 -2.42 4.80 6.71
N GLY A 44 -3.53 5.27 7.30
CA GLY A 44 -3.60 5.79 8.66
C GLY A 44 -4.03 4.76 9.71
N LEU A 45 -4.35 3.53 9.30
CA LEU A 45 -4.90 2.47 10.17
C LEU A 45 -3.85 1.62 10.89
N GLY A 46 -2.57 1.97 10.77
CA GLY A 46 -1.50 1.29 11.51
C GLY A 46 -1.42 1.78 12.97
N PRO A 47 -0.76 1.03 13.86
CA PRO A 47 -0.53 1.48 15.24
C PRO A 47 0.22 2.82 15.24
N SER A 48 -0.17 3.71 16.16
CA SER A 48 0.37 5.06 16.26
C SER A 48 0.79 5.36 17.69
N ASP A 49 1.68 6.33 17.88
CA ASP A 49 2.12 6.77 19.21
C ASP A 49 0.94 7.24 20.09
N GLU A 50 -0.13 7.75 19.46
CA GLU A 50 -1.36 8.24 20.12
C GLU A 50 -2.34 7.10 20.48
N ASP A 51 -2.28 5.96 19.78
CA ASP A 51 -3.13 4.78 20.01
C ASP A 51 -2.28 3.51 19.84
N PRO A 52 -1.51 3.14 20.88
CA PRO A 52 -0.50 2.10 20.77
C PRO A 52 -1.11 0.71 20.53
N LEU A 53 -2.31 0.45 21.06
CA LEU A 53 -3.10 -0.76 20.88
C LEU A 53 -4.54 -0.43 21.28
N SER A 54 -5.47 -0.35 20.34
CA SER A 54 -6.90 -0.29 20.68
C SER A 54 -7.25 -1.45 21.63
N GLU A 55 -7.95 -1.16 22.72
CA GLU A 55 -8.16 -2.06 23.88
C GLU A 55 -8.77 -3.42 23.49
N ASP A 56 -9.46 -3.48 22.35
CA ASP A 56 -10.01 -4.68 21.75
C ASP A 56 -9.18 -5.19 20.56
N VAL A 57 -8.22 -6.07 20.84
CA VAL A 57 -7.35 -6.75 19.85
C VAL A 57 -8.15 -7.41 18.72
N ALA A 58 -9.35 -7.92 19.03
CA ALA A 58 -10.23 -8.56 18.04
C ALA A 58 -10.80 -7.56 17.02
N ASP A 59 -11.11 -6.34 17.44
CA ASP A 59 -11.57 -5.28 16.52
C ASP A 59 -10.41 -4.70 15.72
N THR A 60 -9.21 -4.63 16.30
CA THR A 60 -7.99 -4.30 15.57
C THR A 60 -7.76 -5.28 14.41
N ILE A 61 -7.85 -6.59 14.68
CA ILE A 61 -7.63 -7.64 13.67
C ILE A 61 -8.65 -7.57 12.53
N LYS A 62 -9.92 -7.28 12.83
CA LYS A 62 -10.96 -7.10 11.79
C LYS A 62 -10.69 -5.85 10.95
N LYS A 63 -10.31 -4.74 11.58
CA LYS A 63 -9.98 -3.47 10.90
C LYS A 63 -8.73 -3.57 10.02
N VAL A 64 -7.75 -4.38 10.45
CA VAL A 64 -6.51 -4.60 9.70
C VAL A 64 -6.59 -5.78 8.74
N HIS A 65 -7.77 -6.34 8.46
CA HIS A 65 -7.91 -7.44 7.51
C HIS A 65 -7.38 -7.02 6.12
N GLN A 66 -6.36 -7.74 5.66
CA GLN A 66 -5.65 -7.40 4.42
C GLN A 66 -6.12 -8.24 3.25
N LEU A 67 -6.40 -7.56 2.14
CA LEU A 67 -6.87 -8.11 0.88
C LEU A 67 -5.80 -7.95 -0.20
N THR A 68 -5.86 -8.82 -1.21
CA THR A 68 -5.03 -8.70 -2.42
C THR A 68 -5.95 -8.51 -3.62
N ILE A 69 -5.49 -7.75 -4.61
CA ILE A 69 -6.26 -7.51 -5.83
C ILE A 69 -6.17 -8.75 -6.73
N ARG A 70 -7.32 -9.21 -7.22
CA ARG A 70 -7.44 -10.44 -8.03
C ARG A 70 -7.58 -10.11 -9.51
N SER A 71 -7.21 -11.06 -10.37
CA SER A 71 -7.42 -10.98 -11.82
C SER A 71 -8.91 -10.91 -12.15
N LYS A 72 -9.26 -10.17 -13.19
CA LYS A 72 -10.64 -10.14 -13.71
C LYS A 72 -11.04 -11.51 -14.26
N ASP A 73 -10.10 -12.15 -14.96
CA ASP A 73 -10.30 -13.48 -15.52
C ASP A 73 -10.27 -14.56 -14.43
N MET A 74 -11.20 -15.52 -14.56
CA MET A 74 -11.18 -16.78 -13.82
C MET A 74 -10.07 -17.67 -14.40
N GLY A 75 -9.18 -18.18 -13.56
CA GLY A 75 -8.19 -19.17 -13.98
C GLY A 75 -8.80 -20.53 -14.32
N GLU A 76 -8.00 -21.45 -14.87
CA GLU A 76 -8.43 -22.82 -15.25
C GLU A 76 -9.09 -23.60 -14.10
N ASN A 77 -8.78 -23.23 -12.86
CA ASN A 77 -9.29 -23.86 -11.64
C ASN A 77 -10.60 -23.23 -11.13
N GLY A 78 -11.18 -22.27 -11.87
CA GLY A 78 -12.33 -21.49 -11.42
C GLY A 78 -12.02 -20.53 -10.26
N LEU A 79 -10.73 -20.27 -9.98
CA LEU A 79 -10.28 -19.33 -8.96
C LEU A 79 -9.52 -18.19 -9.63
N ARG A 80 -9.77 -16.96 -9.17
CA ARG A 80 -9.00 -15.79 -9.60
C ARG A 80 -7.65 -15.75 -8.90
N THR A 81 -6.62 -15.35 -9.63
CA THR A 81 -5.25 -15.25 -9.12
C THR A 81 -4.95 -13.84 -8.62
N SER A 82 -4.10 -13.71 -7.61
CA SER A 82 -3.59 -12.40 -7.18
C SER A 82 -2.76 -11.75 -8.29
N LEU A 83 -3.05 -10.49 -8.64
CA LEU A 83 -2.31 -9.74 -9.67
C LEU A 83 -0.97 -9.19 -9.18
N CYS A 84 -0.85 -8.94 -7.88
CA CYS A 84 0.37 -8.45 -7.26
C CYS A 84 0.45 -8.89 -5.80
N GLU A 85 1.63 -8.77 -5.21
CA GLU A 85 1.89 -9.13 -3.80
C GLU A 85 1.42 -8.06 -2.81
N HIS A 86 0.96 -6.90 -3.30
CA HIS A 86 0.51 -5.81 -2.44
C HIS A 86 -0.80 -6.14 -1.73
N LYS A 87 -0.83 -5.85 -0.45
CA LYS A 87 -1.91 -6.13 0.49
C LYS A 87 -2.51 -4.82 0.99
N PHE A 88 -3.84 -4.71 0.97
CA PHE A 88 -4.57 -3.49 1.32
C PHE A 88 -5.65 -3.78 2.36
N HIS A 89 -5.87 -2.88 3.31
CA HIS A 89 -7.12 -2.90 4.06
C HIS A 89 -8.27 -2.59 3.08
N SER A 90 -9.44 -3.19 3.30
CA SER A 90 -10.63 -2.96 2.46
C SER A 90 -10.95 -1.46 2.33
N SER A 91 -10.97 -0.74 3.45
CA SER A 91 -11.21 0.72 3.51
C SER A 91 -10.12 1.54 2.81
N CYS A 92 -8.85 1.16 2.92
CA CYS A 92 -7.74 1.81 2.21
C CYS A 92 -7.89 1.63 0.70
N LEU A 93 -8.28 0.43 0.24
CA LEU A 93 -8.48 0.15 -1.17
C LEU A 93 -9.70 0.89 -1.74
N VAL A 94 -10.82 0.95 -0.99
CA VAL A 94 -12.00 1.75 -1.35
C VAL A 94 -11.65 3.22 -1.47
N SER A 95 -10.91 3.77 -0.49
CA SER A 95 -10.44 5.16 -0.53
C SER A 95 -9.58 5.43 -1.76
N ALA A 96 -8.62 4.54 -2.06
CA ALA A 96 -7.77 4.66 -3.23
C ALA A 96 -8.57 4.59 -4.55
N ALA A 97 -9.55 3.68 -4.63
CA ALA A 97 -10.41 3.53 -5.79
C ALA A 97 -11.29 4.77 -6.02
N ARG A 98 -11.90 5.33 -4.97
CA ARG A 98 -12.67 6.58 -5.04
C ARG A 98 -11.82 7.73 -5.57
N VAL A 99 -10.59 7.88 -5.06
CA VAL A 99 -9.65 8.90 -5.56
C VAL A 99 -9.29 8.67 -7.03
N ALA A 100 -9.06 7.42 -7.45
CA ALA A 100 -8.76 7.09 -8.84
C ALA A 100 -9.94 7.38 -9.79
N LEU A 101 -11.17 7.09 -9.34
CA LEU A 101 -12.41 7.30 -10.08
C LEU A 101 -12.93 8.74 -10.00
N ARG A 102 -12.30 9.61 -9.20
CA ARG A 102 -12.80 10.96 -8.88
C ARG A 102 -14.23 10.92 -8.34
N ASP A 103 -14.47 9.99 -7.41
CA ASP A 103 -15.76 9.72 -6.79
C ASP A 103 -16.87 9.29 -7.76
N ALA A 104 -16.52 8.86 -8.98
CA ALA A 104 -17.45 8.13 -9.83
C ALA A 104 -17.77 6.75 -9.22
N ASP A 105 -18.96 6.23 -9.51
CA ASP A 105 -19.41 4.95 -9.00
C ASP A 105 -18.47 3.81 -9.45
N ALA A 106 -18.20 2.89 -8.52
CA ALA A 106 -17.38 1.73 -8.81
C ALA A 106 -18.11 0.79 -9.79
N VAL A 107 -17.37 0.23 -10.74
CA VAL A 107 -17.95 -0.67 -11.73
C VAL A 107 -18.13 -2.04 -11.08
N VAL A 108 -19.40 -2.43 -10.89
CA VAL A 108 -19.80 -3.76 -10.45
C VAL A 108 -20.03 -4.64 -11.68
N ASN A 109 -19.28 -5.72 -11.79
CA ASN A 109 -19.37 -6.71 -12.85
C ASN A 109 -20.55 -7.66 -12.62
N ASP A 110 -21.00 -8.34 -13.69
CA ASP A 110 -22.12 -9.29 -13.65
C ASP A 110 -21.90 -10.46 -12.67
N ASP A 111 -20.65 -10.77 -12.34
CA ASP A 111 -20.27 -11.81 -11.39
C ASP A 111 -20.18 -11.32 -9.93
N GLY A 112 -20.63 -10.09 -9.66
CA GLY A 112 -20.63 -9.53 -8.30
C GLY A 112 -19.24 -9.13 -7.81
N SER A 113 -18.32 -8.82 -8.72
CA SER A 113 -17.01 -8.25 -8.39
C SER A 113 -16.90 -6.78 -8.75
N VAL A 114 -16.03 -6.06 -8.05
CA VAL A 114 -15.82 -4.62 -8.23
C VAL A 114 -14.44 -4.38 -8.80
N ASP A 115 -14.36 -3.60 -9.88
CA ASP A 115 -13.10 -3.24 -10.52
C ASP A 115 -12.32 -2.23 -9.68
N VAL A 116 -11.03 -2.52 -9.45
CA VAL A 116 -10.13 -1.69 -8.64
C VAL A 116 -8.72 -1.69 -9.22
N SER A 117 -7.98 -0.61 -8.99
CA SER A 117 -6.58 -0.48 -9.39
C SER A 117 -5.65 -0.51 -8.17
N CYS A 118 -4.52 -1.20 -8.27
CA CYS A 118 -3.49 -1.16 -7.23
C CYS A 118 -2.88 0.25 -7.11
N PRO A 119 -2.92 0.91 -5.94
CA PRO A 119 -2.31 2.23 -5.78
C PRO A 119 -0.77 2.21 -5.89
N VAL A 120 -0.14 1.05 -5.70
CA VAL A 120 1.32 0.90 -5.73
C VAL A 120 1.83 0.61 -7.15
N CYS A 121 1.37 -0.48 -7.77
CA CYS A 121 1.85 -0.91 -9.10
C CYS A 121 0.90 -0.61 -10.26
N ARG A 122 -0.26 0.00 -9.99
CA ARG A 122 -1.27 0.41 -10.98
C ARG A 122 -1.84 -0.70 -11.87
N HIS A 123 -1.67 -1.97 -11.49
CA HIS A 123 -2.38 -3.06 -12.14
C HIS A 123 -3.87 -2.97 -11.84
N GLU A 124 -4.68 -3.16 -12.87
CA GLU A 124 -6.14 -3.18 -12.78
C GLU A 124 -6.63 -4.62 -12.57
N GLY A 125 -7.48 -4.80 -11.58
CA GLY A 125 -8.08 -6.07 -11.25
C GLY A 125 -9.44 -5.87 -10.62
N CYS A 126 -9.79 -6.77 -9.73
CA CYS A 126 -11.08 -6.75 -9.06
C CYS A 126 -11.00 -7.31 -7.64
N MET A 127 -12.03 -7.02 -6.87
CA MET A 127 -12.29 -7.57 -5.54
C MET A 127 -13.75 -8.03 -5.45
N MET A 128 -14.10 -8.82 -4.44
CA MET A 128 -15.49 -9.25 -4.27
C MET A 128 -16.35 -8.09 -3.75
N HIS A 129 -17.62 -8.01 -4.15
CA HIS A 129 -18.52 -6.96 -3.67
C HIS A 129 -18.65 -6.93 -2.14
N GLY A 130 -18.66 -8.09 -1.47
CA GLY A 130 -18.69 -8.13 0.00
C GLY A 130 -17.46 -7.49 0.65
N GLU A 131 -16.27 -7.71 0.08
CA GLU A 131 -15.03 -7.09 0.54
C GLU A 131 -15.03 -5.57 0.32
N TRP A 132 -15.71 -5.12 -0.75
CA TRP A 132 -15.91 -3.71 -1.07
C TRP A 132 -16.86 -3.06 -0.06
N ASP A 133 -18.02 -3.67 0.19
CA ASP A 133 -19.02 -3.19 1.15
C ASP A 133 -18.45 -3.05 2.56
N ASP A 134 -17.66 -4.02 3.00
CA ASP A 134 -16.97 -3.97 4.30
C ASP A 134 -16.01 -2.78 4.36
N GLY A 135 -15.32 -2.48 3.25
CA GLY A 135 -14.45 -1.31 3.13
C GLY A 135 -15.23 0.00 3.14
N VAL A 136 -16.40 0.05 2.49
CA VAL A 136 -17.29 1.23 2.50
C VAL A 136 -17.81 1.48 3.91
N LYS A 137 -18.35 0.46 4.59
CA LYS A 137 -18.86 0.57 5.97
C LYS A 137 -17.79 0.99 6.96
N ALA A 138 -16.55 0.56 6.76
CA ALA A 138 -15.43 0.94 7.64
C ALA A 138 -14.97 2.40 7.46
N LEU A 139 -15.48 3.12 6.45
CA LEU A 139 -15.22 4.54 6.22
C LEU A 139 -16.38 5.46 6.66
N GLU A 140 -17.52 4.89 7.05
CA GLU A 140 -18.70 5.61 7.58
C GLU A 140 -18.60 5.78 9.11
#